data_AF-A0A813H3Q5-F1
#
_entry.id   AF-A0A813H3Q5-F1
#
_cell.length_a   1.000
_cell.length_b   1.000
_cell.length_c   1.000
_cell.angle_alpha   90.00
_cell.angle_beta   90.00
_cell.angle_gamma   90.00
#
_symmetry.space_group_name_H-M   'P 1'
#
loop_
_entity.id
_entity.type
_entity.pdbx_description
1 polymer ?
#
loop_
_entity_poly.entity_id
_entity_poly.type
_entity_poly.pdbx_seq_one_letter_code
_entity_poly.pdbx_strand_id
1 'polypeptide(L)'
;MTAGLKYTDCKAYSRIMSAVRCGRVADLASLCEQLAKVPLQLQPGRKHEYSLCTDLLGRICEAVSGQSLDRFVRDRLLRPLGMRDTHFQLPACKRQRAAVLYECHLVVFRLTFLIFVL
;
A
#
# COMPACT_ATOMS: atom_id res chain seq x y z
N MET A 1 1.36 4.03 14.97
CA MET A 1 0.57 2.85 14.55
C MET A 1 0.60 1.80 15.65
N THR A 2 -0.23 1.98 16.66
CA THR A 2 -0.26 1.11 17.85
C THR A 2 -1.48 0.20 17.88
N ALA A 3 -2.22 0.07 16.77
CA ALA A 3 -3.48 -0.67 16.73
C ALA A 3 -3.31 -2.20 16.74
N GLY A 4 -2.07 -2.71 16.72
CA GLY A 4 -1.81 -4.15 16.70
C GLY A 4 -1.99 -4.82 15.33
N LEU A 5 -2.08 -4.03 14.26
CA LEU A 5 -2.11 -4.48 12.88
C LEU A 5 -0.70 -4.70 12.34
N LYS A 6 -0.57 -5.47 11.25
CA LYS A 6 0.69 -5.72 10.53
C LYS A 6 0.48 -5.70 9.01
N TYR A 7 1.55 -5.80 8.22
CA TYR A 7 1.47 -5.96 6.76
C TYR A 7 1.58 -7.42 6.32
N THR A 8 2.71 -8.09 6.55
CA THR A 8 2.95 -9.44 5.98
C THR A 8 3.56 -10.46 6.93
N ASP A 9 3.89 -10.09 8.16
CA ASP A 9 4.64 -10.94 9.09
C ASP A 9 3.92 -12.23 9.52
N CYS A 10 2.61 -12.32 9.26
CA CYS A 10 1.83 -13.53 9.54
C CYS A 10 0.94 -13.91 8.35
N LYS A 11 0.62 -15.21 8.27
CA LYS A 11 -0.13 -15.79 7.15
C LYS A 11 -1.45 -15.07 6.86
N ALA A 12 -2.16 -14.63 7.90
CA ALA A 12 -3.46 -14.00 7.76
C ALA A 12 -3.37 -12.65 7.04
N TYR A 13 -2.46 -11.76 7.46
CA TYR A 13 -2.28 -10.45 6.82
C TYR A 13 -1.62 -10.58 5.45
N SER A 14 -0.67 -11.52 5.30
CA SER A 14 -0.09 -11.84 3.99
C SER A 14 -1.16 -12.22 2.96
N ARG A 15 -2.16 -13.02 3.34
CA ARG A 15 -3.30 -13.37 2.46
C ARG A 15 -4.11 -12.15 2.03
N ILE A 16 -4.38 -11.22 2.94
CA ILE A 16 -5.08 -9.96 2.63
C ILE A 16 -4.24 -9.12 1.67
N MET A 17 -2.95 -8.93 1.96
CA MET A 17 -2.05 -8.16 1.08
C MET A 17 -1.87 -8.79 -0.30
N SER A 18 -1.85 -10.13 -0.39
CA SER A 18 -1.87 -10.83 -1.67
C SER A 18 -3.19 -10.58 -2.42
N ALA A 19 -4.32 -10.52 -1.73
CA ALA A 19 -5.62 -10.21 -2.35
C ALA A 19 -5.67 -8.77 -2.87
N VAL A 20 -5.07 -7.81 -2.15
CA VAL A 20 -4.91 -6.42 -2.61
C VAL A 20 -4.02 -6.37 -3.85
N ARG A 21 -2.83 -7.02 -3.81
CA ARG A 21 -1.88 -7.02 -4.94
C ARG A 21 -2.47 -7.61 -6.22
N CYS A 22 -3.27 -8.66 -6.12
CA CYS A 22 -3.90 -9.28 -7.28
C CYS A 22 -5.25 -8.63 -7.66
N GLY A 23 -5.63 -7.51 -7.04
CA GLY A 23 -6.86 -6.77 -7.35
C GLY A 23 -8.16 -7.44 -6.90
N ARG A 24 -8.11 -8.50 -6.06
CA ARG A 24 -9.31 -9.11 -5.46
C ARG A 24 -9.93 -8.24 -4.35
N VAL A 25 -9.13 -7.34 -3.78
CA VAL A 25 -9.58 -6.27 -2.89
C VAL A 25 -9.30 -4.97 -3.60
N ALA A 26 -10.37 -4.29 -4.04
CA ALA A 26 -10.26 -3.12 -4.91
C ALA A 26 -10.36 -1.78 -4.15
N ASP A 27 -10.97 -1.78 -2.96
CA ASP A 27 -11.25 -0.57 -2.19
C ASP A 27 -10.98 -0.74 -0.69
N LEU A 28 -10.97 0.39 0.02
CA LEU A 28 -10.71 0.46 1.46
C LEU A 28 -11.82 -0.18 2.30
N ALA A 29 -13.06 -0.21 1.81
CA ALA A 29 -14.18 -0.83 2.53
C ALA A 29 -13.98 -2.35 2.58
N SER A 30 -13.73 -2.96 1.43
CA SER A 30 -13.43 -4.37 1.27
C SER A 30 -12.18 -4.78 2.06
N LEU A 31 -11.15 -3.92 2.09
CA LEU A 31 -9.95 -4.14 2.90
C LEU A 31 -10.30 -4.19 4.39
N CYS A 32 -11.06 -3.22 4.89
CA CYS A 32 -11.45 -3.15 6.30
C CYS A 32 -12.33 -4.33 6.71
N GLU A 33 -13.24 -4.79 5.85
CA GLU A 33 -14.05 -5.99 6.09
C GLU A 33 -13.22 -7.26 6.23
N GLN A 34 -12.14 -7.40 5.46
CA GLN A 34 -11.22 -8.53 5.60
C GLN A 34 -10.36 -8.42 6.85
N LEU A 35 -9.89 -7.22 7.18
CA LEU A 35 -9.09 -6.98 8.38
C LEU A 35 -9.87 -7.27 9.65
N ALA A 36 -11.16 -6.93 9.69
CA ALA A 36 -12.05 -7.22 10.82
C ALA A 36 -12.17 -8.74 11.13
N LYS A 37 -11.85 -9.61 10.17
CA LYS A 37 -11.94 -11.08 10.31
C LYS A 37 -10.64 -11.72 10.79
N VAL A 38 -9.57 -10.94 10.99
CA VAL A 38 -8.24 -11.44 11.34
C VAL A 38 -7.86 -11.01 12.76
N PRO A 39 -7.25 -11.88 13.58
CA PRO A 39 -6.81 -11.50 14.91
C PRO A 39 -5.71 -10.42 14.86
N LEU A 40 -5.79 -9.48 15.79
CA LEU A 40 -4.70 -8.54 16.07
C LEU A 40 -3.45 -9.32 16.51
N GLN A 41 -2.28 -8.85 16.06
CA GLN A 41 -1.01 -9.51 16.37
C GLN A 41 -0.41 -9.03 17.70
N LEU A 42 -0.85 -7.86 18.15
CA LEU A 42 -0.43 -7.23 19.39
C LEU A 42 -1.63 -6.54 20.03
N GLN A 43 -1.63 -6.42 21.35
CA GLN A 43 -2.63 -5.61 22.03
C GLN A 43 -2.49 -4.13 21.63
N PRO A 44 -3.61 -3.43 21.33
CA PRO A 44 -3.57 -2.01 21.04
C PRO A 44 -2.85 -1.20 22.12
N GLY A 45 -2.07 -0.21 21.71
CA GLY A 45 -1.30 0.67 22.62
C GLY A 45 0.02 0.09 23.13
N ARG A 46 0.27 -1.23 22.97
CA ARG A 46 1.44 -1.89 23.56
C ARG A 46 2.77 -1.62 22.83
N LYS A 47 2.73 -1.49 21.50
CA LYS A 47 3.93 -1.27 20.67
C LYS A 47 3.59 -0.43 19.45
N HIS A 48 4.54 0.40 19.02
CA HIS A 48 4.46 1.10 17.75
C HIS A 48 4.96 0.20 16.61
N GLU A 49 4.14 0.00 15.57
CA GLU A 49 4.48 -0.86 14.44
C GLU A 49 3.87 -0.36 13.12
N TYR A 50 4.71 -0.21 12.10
CA TYR A 50 4.30 0.22 10.76
C TYR A 50 3.34 -0.81 10.14
N SER A 51 2.10 -0.40 9.84
CA SER A 51 0.99 -1.31 9.56
C SER A 51 -0.16 -0.65 8.80
N LEU A 52 -1.19 -1.44 8.48
CA LEU A 52 -2.42 -1.04 7.76
C LEU A 52 -3.32 -0.03 8.51
N CYS A 53 -2.82 0.59 9.58
CA CYS A 53 -3.59 1.60 10.33
C CYS A 53 -3.97 2.79 9.45
N THR A 54 -3.09 3.22 8.54
CA THR A 54 -3.32 4.39 7.69
C THR A 54 -4.45 4.14 6.69
N ASP A 55 -4.56 2.92 6.16
CA ASP A 55 -5.66 2.52 5.28
C ASP A 55 -7.01 2.58 6.02
N LEU A 56 -7.04 2.15 7.29
CA LEU A 56 -8.23 2.30 8.16
C LEU A 56 -8.60 3.77 8.36
N LEU A 57 -7.61 4.65 8.61
CA LEU A 57 -7.87 6.10 8.71
C LEU A 57 -8.45 6.65 7.41
N GLY A 58 -7.95 6.21 6.26
CA GLY A 58 -8.52 6.52 4.96
C GLY A 58 -10.00 6.12 4.88
N ARG A 59 -10.33 4.88 5.29
CA ARG A 59 -11.73 4.41 5.32
C ARG A 59 -12.62 5.22 6.26
N ILE A 60 -12.08 5.67 7.39
CA ILE A 60 -12.81 6.55 8.33
C ILE A 60 -13.11 7.89 7.67
N CYS A 61 -12.14 8.49 6.97
CA CYS A 61 -12.38 9.71 6.20
C CYS A 61 -13.49 9.52 5.17
N GLU A 62 -13.52 8.39 4.46
CA GLU A 62 -14.58 8.07 3.50
C GLU A 62 -15.95 7.93 4.18
N ALA A 63 -16.02 7.20 5.30
CA ALA A 63 -17.26 7.01 6.06
C ALA A 63 -17.84 8.33 6.57
N VAL A 64 -16.99 9.18 7.15
CA VAL A 64 -17.42 10.43 7.77
C VAL A 64 -17.76 11.49 6.73
N SER A 65 -17.03 11.55 5.63
CA SER A 65 -17.24 12.57 4.59
C SER A 65 -18.31 12.19 3.56
N GLY A 66 -18.63 10.90 3.41
CA GLY A 66 -19.48 10.40 2.32
C GLY A 66 -18.84 10.54 0.93
N GLN A 67 -17.54 10.78 0.86
CA GLN A 67 -16.77 10.95 -0.38
C GLN A 67 -15.72 9.86 -0.49
N SER A 68 -15.27 9.56 -1.72
CA SER A 68 -14.06 8.77 -1.91
C SER A 68 -12.83 9.50 -1.34
N LEU A 69 -11.83 8.73 -0.90
CA LEU A 69 -10.64 9.30 -0.26
C LEU A 69 -9.90 10.31 -1.16
N ASP A 70 -9.80 10.03 -2.47
CA ASP A 70 -9.16 10.91 -3.44
C ASP A 70 -9.86 12.28 -3.51
N ARG A 71 -11.20 12.29 -3.47
CA ARG A 71 -12.01 13.51 -3.50
C ARG A 71 -11.88 14.27 -2.20
N PHE A 72 -11.97 13.58 -1.06
CA PHE A 72 -11.82 14.19 0.24
C PHE A 72 -10.46 14.88 0.38
N VAL A 73 -9.35 14.17 0.09
CA VAL A 73 -7.99 14.73 0.18
C VAL A 73 -7.79 15.87 -0.81
N ARG A 74 -8.29 15.73 -2.04
CA ARG A 74 -8.19 16.80 -3.03
C ARG A 74 -8.90 18.07 -2.57
N ASP A 75 -10.13 17.95 -2.10
CA ASP A 75 -10.98 19.10 -1.80
C ASP A 75 -10.60 19.75 -0.45
N ARG A 76 -10.14 18.96 0.54
CA ARG A 76 -9.78 19.46 1.88
C ARG A 76 -8.30 19.85 2.04
N LEU A 77 -7.39 19.28 1.25
CA LEU A 77 -5.95 19.48 1.42
C LEU A 77 -5.27 20.00 0.15
N LEU A 78 -5.37 19.27 -0.96
CA LEU A 78 -4.56 19.58 -2.15
C LEU A 78 -4.98 20.88 -2.82
N ARG A 79 -6.28 21.15 -2.97
CA ARG A 79 -6.79 22.39 -3.56
C ARG A 79 -6.44 23.62 -2.72
N PRO A 80 -6.75 23.68 -1.41
CA PRO A 80 -6.37 24.82 -0.57
C PRO A 80 -4.88 25.13 -0.56
N LEU A 81 -4.04 24.09 -0.65
CA LEU A 81 -2.58 24.23 -0.70
C LEU A 81 -2.01 24.45 -2.12
N GLY A 82 -2.85 24.50 -3.15
CA GLY A 82 -2.40 24.70 -4.54
C GLY A 82 -1.63 23.54 -5.15
N MET A 83 -1.73 22.33 -4.59
CA MET A 83 -0.99 21.13 -5.00
C MET A 83 -1.59 20.48 -6.27
N ARG A 84 -1.46 21.13 -7.43
CA ARG A 84 -2.10 20.72 -8.71
C ARG A 84 -1.53 19.45 -9.36
N ASP A 85 -0.35 19.02 -8.93
CA ASP A 85 0.38 17.89 -9.51
C ASP A 85 0.41 16.64 -8.62
N THR A 86 -0.32 16.66 -7.50
CA THR A 86 -0.47 15.50 -6.61
C THR A 86 -1.77 14.76 -6.91
N HIS A 87 -1.67 13.47 -7.23
CA HIS A 87 -2.81 12.63 -7.65
C HIS A 87 -2.69 11.22 -7.07
N PHE A 88 -3.81 10.61 -6.67
CA PHE A 88 -3.86 9.18 -6.31
C PHE A 88 -3.72 8.29 -7.55
N GLN A 89 -4.36 8.70 -8.65
CA GLN A 89 -4.22 8.09 -9.96
C GLN A 89 -3.77 9.16 -10.95
N LEU A 90 -2.63 8.95 -11.60
CA LEU A 90 -2.03 9.96 -12.45
C LEU A 90 -2.86 10.17 -13.74
N PRO A 91 -3.32 11.40 -14.03
CA PRO A 91 -4.03 11.71 -15.27
C PRO A 91 -3.15 11.41 -16.49
N ALA A 92 -3.76 10.91 -17.58
CA ALA A 92 -3.04 10.54 -18.81
C ALA A 92 -2.18 11.69 -19.36
N CYS A 93 -2.70 12.93 -19.34
CA CYS A 93 -2.00 14.13 -19.80
C CYS A 93 -0.75 14.49 -18.98
N LYS A 94 -0.61 13.98 -17.76
CA LYS A 94 0.54 14.25 -16.88
C LYS A 94 1.56 13.11 -16.83
N ARG A 95 1.31 12.00 -17.53
CA ARG A 95 2.21 10.82 -17.54
C ARG A 95 3.63 11.15 -17.97
N GLN A 96 3.80 12.09 -18.91
CA GLN A 96 5.12 12.52 -19.38
C GLN A 96 6.00 13.17 -18.31
N ARG A 97 5.40 13.66 -17.20
CA ARG A 97 6.12 14.25 -16.07
C ARG A 97 6.40 13.27 -14.94
N ALA A 98 5.94 12.02 -15.05
CA ALA A 98 6.22 11.00 -14.04
C ALA A 98 7.66 10.51 -14.17
N ALA A 99 8.37 10.47 -13.04
CA ALA A 99 9.64 9.76 -12.99
C ALA A 99 9.38 8.25 -13.16
N VAL A 100 10.20 7.60 -13.99
CA VAL A 100 10.14 6.15 -14.20
C VAL A 100 10.99 5.46 -13.14
N LEU A 101 10.44 4.39 -12.55
CA LEU A 101 11.20 3.52 -11.67
C LEU A 101 12.14 2.64 -12.51
N TYR A 102 13.44 2.75 -12.29
CA TYR A 102 14.42 1.84 -12.85
C TYR A 102 14.85 0.86 -11.78
N GLU A 103 14.79 -0.43 -12.08
CA GLU A 103 15.31 -1.49 -11.22
C GLU A 103 16.56 -2.08 -11.87
N CYS A 104 17.64 -2.19 -11.10
CA CYS A 104 18.86 -2.82 -11.59
C CYS A 104 18.65 -4.34 -11.57
N HIS A 105 18.30 -4.90 -12.73
CA HIS A 105 18.23 -6.35 -12.87
C HIS A 105 19.66 -6.90 -12.95
N LEU A 106 20.20 -7.38 -11.82
CA LEU A 106 21.47 -8.10 -11.79
C LEU A 106 21.35 -9.36 -12.64
N VAL A 107 21.84 -9.31 -13.87
CA VAL A 107 22.13 -10.52 -14.66
C VAL A 107 23.34 -11.16 -14.00
N VAL A 108 23.10 -12.14 -13.13
CA VAL A 108 24.18 -13.00 -12.63
C VAL A 108 24.69 -13.81 -13.82
N PHE A 109 25.72 -13.31 -14.49
CA PHE A 109 26.57 -14.13 -15.35
C PHE A 109 27.18 -15.19 -14.46
N ARG A 110 26.59 -16.39 -14.50
CA ARG A 110 27.18 -17.59 -13.92
C ARG A 110 28.42 -17.91 -14.75
N LEU A 111 29.54 -17.25 -14.43
CA LEU A 111 30.87 -17.56 -14.93
C LEU A 111 31.26 -18.92 -14.34
N THR A 112 30.77 -20.00 -14.93
CA THR A 112 31.37 -21.33 -14.76
C THR A 112 32.32 -21.53 -15.93
N PHE A 113 33.42 -20.79 -15.92
CA PHE A 113 34.59 -21.16 -16.71
C PHE A 113 35.55 -21.91 -15.79
N LEU A 114 35.68 -23.21 -16.11
CA LEU A 114 36.88 -24.05 -16.02
C LEU A 114 37.46 -24.36 -14.63
N ILE A 115 37.60 -25.67 -14.30
CA ILE A 115 38.91 -26.35 -14.11
C ILE A 115 38.73 -27.83 -13.63
N PHE A 116 39.23 -28.74 -14.48
CA PHE A 116 40.01 -29.97 -14.19
C PHE A 116 39.38 -31.36 -13.93
N VAL A 117 39.79 -32.28 -14.84
CA VAL A 117 40.32 -33.66 -14.66
C VAL A 117 39.45 -34.83 -15.14
N LEU A 118 40.03 -35.52 -16.13
CA LEU A 118 39.74 -36.82 -16.79
C LEU A 118 38.67 -36.83 -17.89
#